data_AF-A0A3N5QBF3-F1
#
_entry.id   AF-A0A3N5QBF3-F1
#
_cell.length_a   1.000
_cell.length_b   1.000
_cell.length_c   1.000
_cell.angle_alpha   90.00
_cell.angle_beta   90.00
_cell.angle_gamma   90.00
#
_symmetry.space_group_name_H-M   'P 1'
#
loop_
_entity.id
_entity.type
_entity.pdbx_description
1 polymer ?
#
loop_
_entity_poly.entity_id
_entity_poly.type
_entity_poly.pdbx_seq_one_letter_code
_entity_poly.pdbx_strand_id
1 'polypeptide(L)'
;RYDESIKEFYSSLELTEDQELKARAYHNIGNSLLKSEKYKESIEAYKNALKINPDDQETKYNISYALQQIEKQENQQQNQQNQNQDQNKENEDQKKEQNQQDNKNDQQNDQNGPDQQNEEAPQDNTQTQQQPKDQISKEEAERILQALKNNEQDIQKKIRKKTGTVIKKEKDW
;
A
#
# COMPACT_ATOMS: atom_id res chain seq x y z
N ARG A 1 0.50 -0.64 -25.16
CA ARG A 1 -0.90 -1.10 -25.38
C ARG A 1 -1.84 -0.62 -24.28
N TYR A 2 -1.47 -0.69 -22.99
CA TYR A 2 -2.32 -0.15 -21.91
C TYR A 2 -2.38 1.38 -21.92
N ASP A 3 -1.27 2.06 -22.19
CA ASP A 3 -1.23 3.54 -22.23
C ASP A 3 -2.11 4.13 -23.34
N GLU A 4 -2.21 3.48 -24.50
CA GLU A 4 -3.14 3.86 -25.57
C GLU A 4 -4.60 3.73 -25.10
N SER A 5 -4.95 2.60 -24.46
CA SER A 5 -6.31 2.40 -23.93
C SER A 5 -6.70 3.47 -22.90
N ILE A 6 -5.75 3.84 -22.03
CA ILE A 6 -5.95 4.87 -21.01
C ILE A 6 -6.24 6.22 -21.69
N LYS A 7 -5.46 6.58 -22.72
CA LYS A 7 -5.65 7.81 -23.49
C LYS A 7 -7.02 7.86 -24.16
N GLU A 8 -7.45 6.77 -24.80
CA GLU A 8 -8.77 6.69 -25.44
C GLU A 8 -9.92 6.87 -24.43
N PHE A 9 -9.81 6.26 -23.24
CA PHE A 9 -10.83 6.45 -22.20
C PHE A 9 -10.85 7.87 -21.64
N TYR A 10 -9.69 8.54 -21.51
CA TYR A 10 -9.66 9.96 -21.12
C TYR A 10 -10.32 10.86 -22.18
N SER A 11 -10.04 10.63 -23.47
CA SER A 11 -10.76 11.34 -24.54
C SER A 11 -12.26 11.10 -24.46
N SER A 12 -12.69 9.87 -24.16
CA SER A 12 -14.11 9.56 -23.98
C SER A 12 -14.73 10.31 -22.80
N LEU A 13 -13.99 10.54 -21.71
CA LEU A 13 -14.46 11.31 -20.56
C LEU A 13 -14.66 12.79 -20.89
N GLU A 14 -13.85 13.35 -21.78
CA GLU A 14 -13.97 14.74 -22.23
C GLU A 14 -15.17 14.96 -23.16
N LEU A 15 -15.50 13.95 -23.98
CA LEU A 15 -16.55 14.05 -25.00
C LEU A 15 -17.96 13.74 -24.47
N THR A 16 -18.07 13.01 -23.36
CA THR A 16 -19.37 12.56 -22.83
C THR A 16 -19.83 13.41 -21.65
N GLU A 17 -21.11 13.74 -21.61
CA GLU A 17 -21.76 14.33 -20.43
C GLU A 17 -22.49 13.28 -19.58
N ASP A 18 -22.68 12.08 -20.12
CA ASP A 18 -23.41 10.99 -19.50
C ASP A 18 -22.64 10.43 -18.29
N GLN A 19 -23.28 10.47 -17.13
CA GLN A 19 -22.69 10.03 -15.87
C GLN A 19 -22.42 8.52 -15.85
N GLU A 20 -23.31 7.71 -16.42
CA GLU A 20 -23.13 6.27 -16.46
C GLU A 20 -21.95 5.90 -17.37
N LEU A 21 -21.82 6.57 -18.53
CA LEU A 21 -20.64 6.40 -19.39
C LEU A 21 -19.36 6.86 -18.71
N LYS A 22 -19.39 7.98 -17.95
CA LYS A 22 -18.24 8.42 -17.14
C LYS A 22 -17.83 7.38 -16.10
N ALA A 23 -18.80 6.80 -15.38
CA ALA A 23 -18.52 5.76 -14.40
C ALA A 23 -17.82 4.55 -15.04
N ARG A 24 -18.35 4.07 -16.19
CA ARG A 24 -17.76 2.95 -16.93
C ARG A 24 -16.37 3.28 -17.49
N ALA A 25 -16.17 4.50 -18.00
CA ALA A 25 -14.86 4.94 -18.49
C ALA A 25 -13.83 4.98 -17.36
N TYR A 26 -14.17 5.54 -16.20
CA TYR A 26 -13.29 5.53 -15.02
C TYR A 26 -12.97 4.11 -14.53
N HIS A 27 -13.95 3.21 -14.52
CA HIS A 27 -13.72 1.80 -14.22
C HIS A 27 -12.69 1.21 -15.20
N ASN A 28 -12.90 1.37 -16.51
CA ASN A 28 -11.99 0.81 -17.51
C ASN A 28 -10.58 1.42 -17.45
N ILE A 29 -10.44 2.71 -17.16
CA ILE A 29 -9.14 3.35 -16.88
C ILE A 29 -8.48 2.65 -15.69
N GLY A 30 -9.23 2.44 -14.61
CA GLY A 30 -8.75 1.70 -13.44
C GLY A 30 -8.26 0.30 -13.81
N ASN A 31 -9.00 -0.44 -14.65
CA ASN A 31 -8.62 -1.78 -15.11
C ASN A 31 -7.32 -1.77 -15.92
N SER A 32 -7.15 -0.80 -16.82
CA SER A 32 -5.93 -0.65 -17.61
C SER A 32 -4.72 -0.29 -16.73
N LEU A 33 -4.92 0.59 -15.73
CA LEU A 33 -3.89 0.95 -14.76
C LEU A 33 -3.51 -0.23 -13.85
N LEU A 34 -4.50 -1.01 -13.40
CA LEU A 34 -4.30 -2.22 -12.61
C LEU A 34 -3.42 -3.22 -13.35
N LYS A 35 -3.72 -3.47 -14.63
CA LYS A 35 -2.93 -4.34 -15.50
C LYS A 35 -1.53 -3.80 -15.81
N SER A 36 -1.33 -2.50 -15.65
CA SER A 36 -0.02 -1.85 -15.79
C SER A 36 0.74 -1.77 -14.46
N GLU A 37 0.24 -2.45 -13.40
CA GLU A 37 0.79 -2.42 -12.04
C GLU A 37 0.83 -1.01 -11.40
N LYS A 38 0.12 -0.05 -12.00
CA LYS A 38 -0.08 1.31 -11.49
C LYS A 38 -1.23 1.31 -10.50
N TYR A 39 -1.04 0.60 -9.38
CA TYR A 39 -2.13 0.28 -8.44
C TYR A 39 -2.74 1.52 -7.79
N LYS A 40 -1.96 2.58 -7.54
CA LYS A 40 -2.44 3.81 -6.89
C LYS A 40 -3.33 4.62 -7.82
N GLU A 41 -2.85 4.85 -9.04
CA GLU A 41 -3.63 5.53 -10.06
C GLU A 41 -4.89 4.73 -10.42
N SER A 42 -4.80 3.39 -10.39
CA SER A 42 -5.96 2.51 -10.55
C SER A 42 -7.02 2.74 -9.48
N ILE A 43 -6.62 2.81 -8.20
CA ILE A 43 -7.52 3.11 -7.08
C ILE A 43 -8.18 4.49 -7.24
N GLU A 44 -7.44 5.51 -7.66
CA GLU A 44 -8.03 6.85 -7.90
C GLU A 44 -9.05 6.84 -9.04
N ALA A 45 -8.78 6.13 -10.14
CA ALA A 45 -9.73 5.97 -11.22
C ALA A 45 -11.01 5.25 -10.74
N TYR A 46 -10.87 4.14 -10.00
CA TYR A 46 -12.01 3.44 -9.43
C TYR A 46 -12.79 4.27 -8.40
N LYS A 47 -12.12 5.10 -7.58
CA LYS A 47 -12.78 6.03 -6.67
C LYS A 47 -13.66 7.01 -7.44
N ASN A 48 -13.20 7.52 -8.59
CA ASN A 48 -14.02 8.38 -9.43
C ASN A 48 -15.21 7.63 -10.06
N ALA A 49 -15.04 6.36 -10.45
CA ALA A 49 -16.15 5.51 -10.88
C ALA A 49 -17.20 5.34 -9.76
N LEU A 50 -16.77 5.03 -8.53
CA LEU A 50 -17.67 4.84 -7.38
C LEU A 50 -18.33 6.12 -6.87
N LYS A 51 -17.74 7.30 -7.12
CA LYS A 51 -18.43 8.58 -6.85
C LYS A 51 -19.69 8.73 -7.70
N ILE A 52 -19.67 8.18 -8.92
CA ILE A 52 -20.78 8.30 -9.88
C ILE A 52 -21.73 7.11 -9.74
N ASN A 53 -21.20 5.89 -9.64
CA ASN A 53 -21.96 4.68 -9.38
C ASN A 53 -21.46 3.98 -8.10
N PRO A 54 -22.00 4.37 -6.93
CA PRO A 54 -21.58 3.80 -5.64
C PRO A 54 -21.94 2.32 -5.46
N ASP A 55 -22.83 1.79 -6.30
CA ASP A 55 -23.34 0.42 -6.18
C ASP A 55 -22.55 -0.59 -7.05
N ASP A 56 -21.59 -0.13 -7.85
CA ASP A 56 -20.73 -0.98 -8.69
C ASP A 56 -19.86 -1.91 -7.84
N GLN A 57 -20.25 -3.18 -7.75
CA GLN A 57 -19.53 -4.20 -6.97
C GLN A 57 -18.22 -4.61 -7.62
N GLU A 58 -18.15 -4.61 -8.95
CA GLU A 58 -16.95 -5.01 -9.69
C GLU A 58 -15.83 -4.00 -9.43
N THR A 59 -16.15 -2.71 -9.49
CA THR A 59 -15.20 -1.64 -9.16
C THR A 59 -14.70 -1.76 -7.70
N LYS A 60 -15.57 -2.09 -6.73
CA LYS A 60 -15.16 -2.29 -5.32
C LYS A 60 -14.22 -3.48 -5.14
N TYR A 61 -14.51 -4.58 -5.83
CA TYR A 61 -13.65 -5.77 -5.84
C TYR A 61 -12.26 -5.42 -6.41
N ASN A 62 -12.22 -4.66 -7.51
CA ASN A 62 -10.96 -4.26 -8.14
C ASN A 62 -10.13 -3.31 -7.27
N ILE A 63 -10.74 -2.38 -6.52
CA ILE A 63 -10.02 -1.58 -5.51
C ILE A 63 -9.42 -2.48 -4.43
N SER A 64 -10.20 -3.43 -3.91
CA SER A 64 -9.73 -4.33 -2.85
C SER A 64 -8.54 -5.16 -3.33
N TYR A 65 -8.61 -5.66 -4.57
CA TYR A 65 -7.51 -6.37 -5.21
C TYR A 65 -6.27 -5.48 -5.41
N ALA A 66 -6.45 -4.23 -5.88
CA ALA A 66 -5.34 -3.28 -6.04
C ALA A 66 -4.62 -3.01 -4.72
N LEU A 67 -5.36 -2.83 -3.62
CA LEU A 67 -4.79 -2.62 -2.29
C LEU A 67 -3.99 -3.84 -1.81
N GLN A 68 -4.49 -5.05 -2.05
CA GLN A 68 -3.74 -6.28 -1.74
C GLN A 68 -2.44 -6.40 -2.54
N GLN A 69 -2.41 -5.94 -3.79
CA GLN A 69 -1.17 -5.94 -4.58
C GLN A 69 -0.14 -4.94 -4.04
N ILE A 70 -0.59 -3.76 -3.59
CA ILE A 70 0.28 -2.76 -2.94
C ILE A 70 0.92 -3.36 -1.69
N GLU A 71 0.12 -3.94 -0.79
CA GLU A 71 0.62 -4.57 0.44
C GLU A 71 1.62 -5.69 0.13
N LYS A 72 1.36 -6.50 -0.89
CA LYS A 72 2.27 -7.56 -1.33
C LYS A 72 3.60 -6.99 -1.86
N GLN A 73 3.58 -5.91 -2.63
CA GLN A 73 4.78 -5.26 -3.15
C GLN A 73 5.61 -4.63 -2.02
N GLU A 74 4.97 -4.00 -1.03
CA GLU A 74 5.63 -3.39 0.12
C GLU A 74 6.33 -4.46 0.98
N ASN A 75 5.64 -5.57 1.28
CA ASN A 75 6.23 -6.68 2.04
C ASN A 75 7.43 -7.31 1.32
N GLN A 76 7.39 -7.43 -0.01
CA GLN A 76 8.52 -7.96 -0.78
C GLN A 76 9.74 -7.03 -0.74
N GLN A 77 9.53 -5.71 -0.81
CA GLN A 77 10.61 -4.73 -0.72
C GLN A 77 11.26 -4.73 0.67
N GLN A 78 10.44 -4.80 1.73
CA GLN A 78 10.94 -4.83 3.11
C GLN A 78 11.78 -6.09 3.38
N ASN A 79 11.35 -7.25 2.87
CA ASN A 79 12.09 -8.50 3.08
C ASN A 79 13.45 -8.52 2.34
N GLN A 80 13.53 -7.89 1.17
CA GLN A 80 14.81 -7.71 0.45
C GLN A 80 15.76 -6.74 1.16
N GLN A 81 15.24 -5.67 1.77
CA GLN A 81 16.07 -4.75 2.55
C GLN A 81 16.65 -5.40 3.81
N ASN A 82 15.87 -6.24 4.50
CA ASN A 82 16.35 -6.97 5.67
C ASN A 82 17.45 -7.98 5.31
N GLN A 83 17.32 -8.71 4.19
CA GLN A 83 18.37 -9.63 3.71
C GLN A 83 19.69 -8.91 3.38
N ASN A 84 19.63 -7.69 2.85
CA ASN A 84 20.84 -6.91 2.56
C ASN A 84 21.51 -6.32 3.83
N GLN A 85 20.76 -6.12 4.92
CA GLN A 85 21.33 -5.70 6.21
C GLN A 85 22.05 -6.83 6.94
N ASP A 86 21.56 -8.07 6.84
CA ASP A 86 22.21 -9.23 7.46
C ASP A 86 23.55 -9.57 6.79
N GLN A 87 23.66 -9.44 5.46
CA GLN A 87 24.95 -9.60 4.76
C GLN A 87 25.99 -8.52 5.08
N ASN A 88 25.56 -7.33 5.54
CA ASN A 88 26.47 -6.26 5.90
C ASN A 88 26.96 -6.39 7.37
N LYS A 89 26.20 -7.06 8.25
CA LYS A 89 26.64 -7.38 9.61
C LYS A 89 27.69 -8.49 9.65
N GLU A 90 27.58 -9.50 8.79
CA GLU A 90 28.61 -10.56 8.69
C GLU A 90 29.98 -10.03 8.22
N ASN A 91 30.02 -8.94 7.45
CA ASN A 91 31.28 -8.33 7.00
C ASN A 91 31.94 -7.39 8.03
N GLU A 92 31.19 -6.86 9.02
CA GLU A 92 31.77 -6.04 10.09
C GLU A 92 32.37 -6.88 11.22
N ASP A 93 31.83 -8.07 11.51
CA ASP A 93 32.39 -8.97 12.53
C ASP A 93 33.70 -9.61 12.08
N GLN A 94 33.86 -9.93 10.79
CA GLN A 94 35.16 -10.43 10.26
C GLN A 94 36.27 -9.36 10.27
N LYS A 95 35.93 -8.07 10.24
CA LYS A 95 36.92 -6.98 10.34
C LYS A 95 37.32 -6.65 11.77
N LYS A 96 36.53 -7.03 12.78
CA LYS A 96 36.87 -6.83 14.19
C LYS A 96 37.74 -7.94 14.77
N GLU A 97 37.65 -9.18 14.26
CA GLU A 97 38.56 -10.25 14.69
C GLU A 97 39.98 -10.10 14.13
N GLN A 98 40.17 -9.46 12.97
CA GLN A 98 41.51 -9.26 12.42
C GLN A 98 42.30 -8.12 13.08
N ASN A 99 41.62 -7.16 13.74
CA ASN A 99 42.26 -6.05 14.45
C ASN A 99 42.56 -6.33 15.94
N GLN A 100 42.14 -7.48 16.49
CA GLN A 100 42.48 -7.88 17.87
C GLN A 100 43.73 -8.77 17.97
N GLN A 101 44.30 -9.20 16.84
CA GLN A 101 45.51 -10.02 16.84
C GLN A 101 46.82 -9.23 16.77
N ASP A 102 46.79 -7.93 16.43
CA ASP A 102 47.98 -7.07 16.35
C ASP A 102 48.26 -6.23 17.60
N ASN A 103 47.44 -6.30 18.66
CA ASN A 103 47.58 -5.42 19.83
C ASN A 103 47.99 -6.14 21.13
N LYS A 104 48.87 -7.14 21.00
CA LYS A 104 49.45 -7.87 22.14
C LYS A 104 50.97 -7.71 22.28
N ASN A 105 51.53 -6.62 21.78
CA ASN A 105 52.96 -6.40 21.93
C ASN A 105 53.33 -4.91 22.05
N ASP A 106 52.87 -4.25 23.10
CA ASP A 106 53.61 -3.13 23.69
C ASP A 106 53.09 -2.85 25.10
N GLN A 107 53.72 -3.50 26.07
CA GLN A 107 53.56 -3.21 27.48
C GLN A 107 54.85 -2.56 27.94
N GLN A 108 54.92 -1.22 27.96
CA GLN A 108 55.70 -0.44 28.93
C GLN A 108 55.54 1.08 28.74
N ASN A 109 55.41 1.77 29.89
CA ASN A 109 55.48 3.22 30.09
C ASN A 109 54.34 4.06 29.46
N ASP A 110 53.76 5.09 30.06
CA ASP A 110 54.22 5.98 31.13
C ASP A 110 53.00 6.69 31.78
N GLN A 111 53.21 7.33 32.93
CA GLN A 111 52.22 8.04 33.76
C GLN A 111 51.75 9.40 33.20
N ASN A 112 50.59 9.85 33.70
CA ASN A 112 50.08 11.24 33.86
C ASN A 112 49.04 11.78 32.86
N GLY A 113 47.91 12.27 33.38
CA GLY A 113 47.06 13.27 32.72
C GLY A 113 45.54 13.00 32.77
N PRO A 114 44.69 13.91 33.29
CA PRO A 114 43.32 13.59 33.72
C PRO A 114 42.21 13.97 32.72
N ASP A 115 41.03 13.40 32.97
CA ASP A 115 39.68 13.92 32.69
C ASP A 115 39.31 14.26 31.23
N GLN A 116 38.51 13.38 30.62
CA GLN A 116 37.53 13.80 29.63
C GLN A 116 36.30 12.90 29.67
N GLN A 117 35.19 13.55 29.99
CA GLN A 117 33.81 13.06 29.97
C GLN A 117 33.53 12.26 28.70
N ASN A 118 33.01 11.04 28.88
CA ASN A 118 32.22 10.36 27.85
C ASN A 118 30.88 9.99 28.47
N GLU A 119 29.92 10.90 28.32
CA GLU A 119 28.51 10.55 28.37
C GLU A 119 28.22 9.66 27.15
N GLU A 120 28.23 8.35 27.34
CA GLU A 120 27.64 7.41 26.39
C GLU A 120 26.12 7.60 26.43
N ALA A 121 25.63 8.57 25.65
CA ALA A 121 24.26 8.54 25.18
C ALA A 121 24.10 7.28 24.30
N PRO A 122 23.08 6.44 24.53
CA PRO A 122 22.74 5.41 23.55
C PRO A 122 22.40 6.15 22.25
N GLN A 123 23.21 5.95 21.22
CA GLN A 123 22.81 6.30 19.87
C GLN A 123 21.61 5.44 19.54
N ASP A 124 20.43 6.00 19.75
CA ASP A 124 19.18 5.55 19.17
C ASP A 124 19.31 5.77 17.66
N ASN A 125 20.01 4.84 17.02
CA ASN A 125 20.13 4.73 15.58
C ASN A 125 18.80 4.17 15.06
N THR A 126 17.71 4.90 15.30
CA THR A 126 16.57 4.85 14.41
C THR A 126 17.05 5.44 13.09
N GLN A 127 17.65 4.59 12.28
CA GLN A 127 17.67 4.75 10.83
C GLN A 127 16.21 4.82 10.42
N THR A 128 15.63 6.02 10.45
CA THR A 128 14.37 6.32 9.79
C THR A 128 14.66 6.19 8.30
N GLN A 129 14.64 4.95 7.82
CA GLN A 129 14.62 4.66 6.40
C GLN A 129 13.40 5.40 5.88
N GLN A 130 13.68 6.45 5.11
CA GLN A 130 12.69 7.24 4.43
C GLN A 130 11.98 6.28 3.47
N GLN A 131 10.85 5.72 3.90
CA GLN A 131 9.97 5.00 3.00
C GLN A 131 9.60 5.95 1.86
N PRO A 132 9.62 5.49 0.61
CA PRO A 132 9.36 6.35 -0.53
C PRO A 132 7.98 6.98 -0.38
N LYS A 133 7.96 8.32 -0.38
CA LYS A 133 6.81 9.22 -0.14
C LYS A 133 5.59 9.01 -1.05
N ASP A 134 5.65 8.04 -1.95
CA ASP A 134 4.56 7.74 -2.86
C ASP A 134 3.64 6.61 -2.36
N GLN A 135 3.97 5.86 -1.31
CA GLN A 135 3.15 4.74 -0.80
C GLN A 135 1.81 5.23 -0.23
N ILE A 136 0.70 4.56 -0.59
CA ILE A 136 -0.57 4.74 0.13
C ILE A 136 -0.26 4.24 1.53
N SER A 137 -0.43 5.07 2.56
CA SER A 137 -0.18 4.60 3.93
C SER A 137 -1.05 3.38 4.19
N LYS A 138 -0.50 2.39 4.89
CA LYS A 138 -1.26 1.22 5.37
C LYS A 138 -2.58 1.65 6.03
N GLU A 139 -2.59 2.76 6.75
CA GLU A 139 -3.81 3.31 7.38
C GLU A 139 -4.84 3.78 6.35
N GLU A 140 -4.40 4.38 5.24
CA GLU A 140 -5.30 4.82 4.18
C GLU A 140 -5.87 3.63 3.40
N ALA A 141 -5.06 2.61 3.14
CA ALA A 141 -5.52 1.34 2.56
C ALA A 141 -6.59 0.68 3.45
N GLU A 142 -6.33 0.57 4.76
CA GLU A 142 -7.28 0.03 5.74
C GLU A 142 -8.58 0.83 5.78
N ARG A 143 -8.48 2.16 5.78
CA ARG A 143 -9.65 3.04 5.75
C ARG A 143 -10.50 2.82 4.50
N ILE A 144 -9.87 2.70 3.33
CA ILE A 144 -10.58 2.42 2.08
C ILE A 144 -11.26 1.04 2.16
N LEU A 145 -10.57 0.00 2.60
CA LEU A 145 -11.16 -1.35 2.77
C LEU A 145 -12.35 -1.35 3.73
N GLN A 146 -12.24 -0.64 4.86
CA GLN A 146 -13.32 -0.53 5.82
C GLN A 146 -14.53 0.18 5.23
N ALA A 147 -14.31 1.25 4.46
CA ALA A 147 -15.37 1.95 3.75
C ALA A 147 -16.08 1.06 2.72
N LEU A 148 -15.32 0.26 1.97
CA LEU A 148 -15.88 -0.70 1.00
C LEU A 148 -16.74 -1.77 1.70
N LYS A 149 -16.25 -2.34 2.80
CA LYS A 149 -16.96 -3.35 3.60
C LYS A 149 -18.27 -2.82 4.19
N ASN A 150 -18.24 -1.62 4.76
CA ASN A 150 -19.44 -0.99 5.33
C ASN A 150 -20.50 -0.75 4.25
N ASN A 151 -20.08 -0.26 3.08
CA ASN A 151 -20.98 -0.05 1.94
C ASN A 151 -21.58 -1.37 1.43
N GLU A 152 -20.77 -2.44 1.32
CA GLU A 152 -21.25 -3.76 0.93
C GLU A 152 -22.34 -4.27 1.88
N GLN A 153 -22.16 -4.14 3.20
CA GLN A 153 -23.17 -4.54 4.18
C GLN A 153 -24.50 -3.80 3.99
N ASP A 154 -24.44 -2.50 3.69
CA ASP A 154 -25.64 -1.69 3.45
C ASP A 154 -26.35 -2.08 2.15
N ILE A 155 -25.59 -2.40 1.10
CA ILE A 155 -26.16 -2.94 -0.15
C ILE A 155 -26.79 -4.31 0.10
N GLN A 156 -26.13 -5.21 0.84
CA GLN A 156 -26.71 -6.51 1.18
C GLN A 156 -28.02 -6.36 1.99
N LYS A 157 -28.08 -5.41 2.94
CA LYS A 157 -29.34 -5.10 3.66
C LYS A 157 -30.43 -4.59 2.72
N LYS A 158 -30.10 -3.68 1.78
CA LYS A 158 -31.06 -3.17 0.78
C LYS A 158 -31.57 -4.29 -0.13
N ILE A 159 -30.70 -5.18 -0.60
CA ILE A 159 -31.07 -6.33 -1.42
C ILE A 159 -32.01 -7.24 -0.64
N ARG A 160 -31.66 -7.63 0.61
CA ARG A 160 -32.53 -8.45 1.47
C ARG A 160 -33.91 -7.83 1.70
N LYS A 161 -33.99 -6.51 1.86
CA LYS A 161 -35.28 -5.79 1.97
C LYS A 161 -36.09 -5.83 0.67
N LYS A 162 -35.44 -5.64 -0.49
CA LYS A 162 -36.11 -5.73 -1.80
C LYS A 162 -36.57 -7.16 -2.13
N THR A 163 -35.74 -8.17 -1.87
CA THR A 163 -36.05 -9.59 -2.15
C THR A 163 -36.98 -10.21 -1.12
N GLY A 164 -37.08 -9.66 0.09
CA GLY A 164 -38.02 -10.07 1.14
C GLY A 164 -39.46 -9.56 0.96
N THR A 165 -39.76 -8.82 -0.11
CA THR A 165 -41.09 -8.20 -0.32
C THR A 165 -41.84 -8.78 -1.52
N VAL A 166 -42.26 -10.06 -1.45
CA VAL A 166 -43.44 -10.65 -2.15
C VAL A 166 -43.78 -11.93 -1.35
N ILE A 167 -44.97 -12.21 -0.80
CA ILE A 167 -46.33 -12.24 -1.35
C ILE A 167 -47.32 -11.92 -0.21
N LYS A 168 -48.11 -10.84 -0.31
CA LYS A 168 -49.41 -10.78 0.39
C LYS A 168 -50.27 -11.86 -0.26
N LYS A 169 -50.52 -12.96 0.46
CA LYS A 169 -51.61 -13.89 0.13
C LYS A 169 -52.91 -13.11 0.33
N GLU A 170 -53.43 -12.50 -0.74
CA GLU A 170 -54.87 -12.30 -0.85
C GLU A 170 -55.46 -13.70 -1.01
N LYS A 171 -55.85 -14.26 0.13
CA LYS A 171 -56.66 -15.47 0.20
C LYS A 171 -58.00 -15.03 0.76
N ASP A 172 -58.74 -14.28 -0.04
CA ASP A 172 -60.16 -14.06 0.20
C ASP A 172 -60.87 -15.30 -0.33
N TRP A 173 -61.07 -16.24 0.59
CA TRP A 173 -62.14 -17.24 0.55
C TRP A 173 -63.40 -16.61 1.14
#